data_AF-A0A9E2Y4V4-F1
#
_entry.id   AF-A0A9E2Y4V4-F1
#
_cell.length_a   1.000
_cell.length_b   1.000
_cell.length_c   1.000
_cell.angle_alpha   90.00
_cell.angle_beta   90.00
_cell.angle_gamma   90.00
#
_symmetry.space_group_name_H-M   'P 1'
#
loop_
_entity.id
_entity.type
_entity.pdbx_description
1 polymer ?
#
loop_
_entity_poly.entity_id
_entity_poly.type
_entity_poly.pdbx_seq_one_letter_code
_entity_poly.pdbx_strand_id
1 'polypeptide(L)'
;MSQTLTVIRHLKPAAPAEQYEYKNLKQGEFWRHIPAYAQVDEATFLDHLWQQRQSVKTAGELLQTIRDVCSTEFYRDAEEGFRRAPMAVRVSPYAIALIDWNDPVGDPIRRQFIPLASTSLPDHPRLTLDSLHEQEDSPVPGLVHRYVDKALFLPLNVCPVYCRFCTRSYAIGPDTENVDKVSLAKTPKQWHDAFHYIS
;
A
#
# COMPACT_ATOMS: atom_id res chain seq x y z
N MET A 1 1.57 -44.91 22.86
CA MET A 1 0.44 -44.82 21.93
C MET A 1 0.94 -44.19 20.64
N SER A 2 1.10 -45.00 19.59
CA SER A 2 1.59 -44.55 18.29
C SER A 2 0.53 -43.67 17.65
N GLN A 3 0.75 -42.35 17.60
CA GLN A 3 -0.12 -41.45 16.85
C GLN A 3 0.12 -41.71 15.36
N THR A 4 -0.85 -42.34 14.73
CA THR A 4 -0.89 -42.48 13.27
C THR A 4 -1.04 -41.07 12.70
N LEU A 5 0.05 -40.50 12.17
CA LEU A 5 0.01 -39.19 11.53
C LEU A 5 -0.94 -39.29 10.33
N THR A 6 -2.10 -38.65 10.44
CA THR A 6 -3.06 -38.52 9.34
C THR A 6 -2.34 -37.83 8.18
N VAL A 7 -2.20 -38.54 7.06
CA VAL A 7 -1.57 -37.99 5.85
C VAL A 7 -2.39 -36.78 5.41
N ILE A 8 -1.76 -35.60 5.40
CA ILE A 8 -2.40 -34.35 4.99
C ILE A 8 -2.75 -34.47 3.50
N ARG A 9 -4.04 -34.52 3.18
CA ARG A 9 -4.53 -34.53 1.80
C ARG A 9 -4.58 -33.10 1.28
N HIS A 10 -3.64 -32.73 0.42
CA HIS A 10 -3.68 -31.44 -0.27
C HIS A 10 -4.87 -31.39 -1.26
N LEU A 11 -5.70 -30.34 -1.15
CA LEU A 11 -6.84 -30.10 -2.05
C LEU A 11 -6.42 -29.55 -3.41
N LYS A 12 -5.25 -28.92 -3.48
CA LYS A 12 -4.66 -28.37 -4.70
C LYS A 12 -3.47 -29.23 -5.11
N PRO A 13 -3.22 -29.44 -6.41
CA PRO A 13 -2.00 -30.07 -6.87
C PRO A 13 -0.79 -29.26 -6.38
N ALA A 14 0.34 -29.93 -6.17
CA ALA A 14 1.60 -29.23 -5.91
C ALA A 14 1.85 -28.23 -7.05
N ALA A 15 2.36 -27.04 -6.71
CA ALA A 15 2.77 -26.10 -7.73
C ALA A 15 3.87 -26.76 -8.58
N PRO A 16 3.80 -26.62 -9.91
CA PRO A 16 4.77 -27.24 -10.80
C PRO A 16 6.13 -26.52 -10.65
N ALA A 17 7.23 -27.22 -10.93
CA ALA A 17 8.59 -26.77 -10.60
C ALA A 17 8.93 -25.39 -11.20
N GLU A 18 8.35 -25.08 -12.37
CA GLU A 18 8.52 -23.84 -13.12
C GLU A 18 7.98 -22.61 -12.35
N GLN A 19 7.03 -22.79 -11.43
CA GLN A 19 6.57 -21.69 -10.56
C GLN A 19 7.60 -21.29 -9.51
N TYR A 20 8.58 -22.18 -9.25
CA TYR A 20 9.70 -21.94 -8.35
C TYR A 20 10.97 -21.52 -9.10
N GLU A 21 10.95 -21.51 -10.44
CA GLU A 21 12.07 -20.98 -11.23
C GLU A 21 12.28 -19.49 -10.92
N TYR A 22 13.55 -19.09 -10.89
CA TYR A 22 13.94 -17.71 -10.64
C TYR A 22 13.29 -16.81 -11.68
N LYS A 23 12.39 -15.93 -11.23
CA LYS A 23 11.76 -14.93 -12.10
C LYS A 23 12.85 -14.00 -12.61
N ASN A 24 12.86 -13.73 -13.92
CA ASN A 24 13.70 -12.70 -14.52
C ASN A 24 13.27 -11.31 -14.02
N LEU A 25 13.66 -10.98 -12.79
CA LEU A 25 13.44 -9.67 -12.19
C LEU A 25 14.15 -8.61 -13.03
N LYS A 26 13.59 -7.40 -13.08
CA LYS A 26 14.26 -6.28 -13.73
C LYS A 26 15.61 -6.05 -13.04
N GLN A 27 16.68 -6.11 -13.81
CA GLN A 27 18.07 -5.87 -13.37
C GLN A 27 18.57 -4.54 -13.93
N GLY A 28 19.61 -3.99 -13.29
CA GLY A 28 20.26 -2.75 -13.72
C GLY A 28 19.37 -1.51 -13.59
N GLU A 29 19.61 -0.51 -14.44
CA GLU A 29 19.01 0.82 -14.34
C GLU A 29 17.60 0.92 -14.94
N PHE A 30 16.74 -0.04 -14.57
CA PHE A 30 15.42 -0.21 -15.16
C PHE A 30 14.50 1.02 -15.01
N TRP A 31 14.78 1.94 -14.07
CA TRP A 31 13.98 3.14 -13.82
C TRP A 31 14.23 4.27 -14.81
N ARG A 32 15.31 4.24 -15.59
CA ARG A 32 15.71 5.36 -16.45
C ARG A 32 14.71 5.70 -17.56
N HIS A 33 13.77 4.80 -17.86
CA HIS A 33 12.68 5.08 -18.79
C HIS A 33 11.62 6.04 -18.21
N ILE A 34 11.61 6.27 -16.89
CA ILE A 34 10.75 7.25 -16.25
C ILE A 34 11.40 8.64 -16.39
N PRO A 35 10.74 9.63 -17.01
CA PRO A 35 11.33 10.95 -17.29
C PRO A 35 11.96 11.62 -16.06
N ALA A 36 11.29 11.60 -14.91
CA ALA A 36 11.82 12.23 -13.69
C ALA A 36 13.03 11.49 -13.08
N TYR A 37 13.28 10.24 -13.46
CA TYR A 37 14.36 9.42 -12.90
C TYR A 37 15.45 9.10 -13.92
N ALA A 38 15.34 9.58 -15.16
CA ALA A 38 16.24 9.25 -16.28
C ALA A 38 17.73 9.56 -16.02
N GLN A 39 18.00 10.58 -15.20
CA GLN A 39 19.34 11.04 -14.86
C GLN A 39 19.77 10.68 -13.42
N VAL A 40 18.98 9.88 -12.71
CA VAL A 40 19.30 9.43 -11.35
C VAL A 40 20.21 8.21 -11.43
N ASP A 41 21.37 8.29 -10.80
CA ASP A 41 22.31 7.16 -10.71
C ASP A 41 21.77 6.03 -9.82
N GLU A 42 22.33 4.83 -9.98
CA GLU A 42 21.90 3.64 -9.25
C GLU A 42 22.01 3.76 -7.73
N ALA A 43 23.10 4.32 -7.21
CA ALA A 43 23.30 4.43 -5.77
C ALA A 43 22.25 5.36 -5.14
N THR A 44 21.95 6.48 -5.81
CA THR A 44 20.89 7.40 -5.40
C THR A 44 19.51 6.77 -5.52
N PHE A 45 19.24 6.05 -6.63
CA PHE A 45 17.93 5.42 -6.82
C PHE A 45 17.67 4.33 -5.77
N LEU A 46 18.67 3.54 -5.40
CA LEU A 46 18.53 2.47 -4.41
C LEU A 46 18.51 2.97 -2.95
N ASP A 47 18.76 4.26 -2.71
CA ASP A 47 18.65 4.84 -1.36
C ASP A 47 17.19 4.96 -0.89
N HIS A 48 16.86 4.29 0.21
CA HIS A 48 15.52 4.30 0.78
C HIS A 48 15.04 5.68 1.23
N LEU A 49 15.95 6.56 1.68
CA LEU A 49 15.58 7.93 2.08
C LEU A 49 15.23 8.78 0.87
N TRP A 50 15.98 8.63 -0.22
CA TRP A 50 15.65 9.23 -1.50
C TRP A 50 14.29 8.74 -2.03
N GLN A 51 14.04 7.42 -2.01
CA GLN A 51 12.75 6.83 -2.37
C GLN A 51 11.58 7.41 -1.56
N GLN A 52 11.79 7.60 -0.25
CA GLN A 52 10.78 8.19 0.63
C GLN A 52 10.53 9.68 0.33
N ARG A 53 11.58 10.45 0.02
CA ARG A 53 11.48 11.88 -0.31
C ARG A 53 10.81 12.11 -1.66
N GLN A 54 11.13 11.28 -2.64
CA GLN A 54 10.65 11.38 -4.03
C GLN A 54 9.34 10.60 -4.27
N SER A 55 8.64 10.19 -3.21
CA SER A 55 7.35 9.49 -3.37
C SER A 55 6.30 10.42 -3.98
N VAL A 56 5.60 9.92 -5.00
CA VAL A 56 4.44 10.56 -5.63
C VAL A 56 3.24 10.47 -4.69
N LYS A 57 2.61 11.61 -4.36
CA LYS A 57 1.48 11.70 -3.42
C LYS A 57 0.25 12.37 -4.04
N THR A 58 0.44 13.15 -5.10
CA THR A 58 -0.61 13.91 -5.79
C THR A 58 -0.67 13.58 -7.28
N ALA A 59 -1.80 13.85 -7.92
CA ALA A 59 -1.95 13.67 -9.37
C ALA A 59 -1.00 14.59 -10.15
N GLY A 60 -0.74 15.80 -9.64
CA GLY A 60 0.26 16.71 -10.23
C GLY A 60 1.68 16.16 -10.17
N GLU A 61 2.10 15.59 -9.04
CA GLU A 61 3.40 14.91 -8.94
C GLU A 61 3.48 13.69 -9.86
N LEU A 62 2.39 12.94 -10.03
CA LEU A 62 2.33 11.81 -10.98
C LEU A 62 2.57 12.31 -12.42
N LEU A 63 1.83 13.32 -12.86
CA LEU A 63 1.98 13.94 -14.18
C LEU A 63 3.42 14.42 -14.42
N GLN A 64 4.03 15.07 -13.42
CA GLN A 64 5.41 15.53 -13.52
C GLN A 64 6.40 14.37 -13.61
N THR A 65 6.13 13.27 -12.92
CA THR A 65 7.01 12.09 -12.83
C THR A 65 7.08 11.33 -14.15
N ILE A 66 5.91 11.03 -14.73
CA ILE A 66 5.76 10.20 -15.93
C ILE A 66 5.43 11.01 -17.18
N ARG A 67 5.88 12.28 -17.22
CA ARG A 67 5.56 13.25 -18.27
C ARG A 67 5.58 12.65 -19.69
N ASP A 68 4.52 12.90 -20.45
CA ASP A 68 4.38 12.45 -21.86
C ASP A 68 4.46 10.93 -22.07
N VAL A 69 4.41 10.12 -21.01
CA VAL A 69 4.39 8.66 -21.09
C VAL A 69 2.96 8.14 -21.29
N CYS A 70 1.97 8.81 -20.71
CA CYS A 70 0.56 8.43 -20.82
C CYS A 70 -0.27 9.46 -21.60
N SER A 71 -1.48 9.07 -22.01
CA SER A 71 -2.41 9.99 -22.67
C SER A 71 -3.02 11.00 -21.69
N THR A 72 -3.48 12.14 -22.22
CA THR A 72 -4.19 13.17 -21.44
C THR A 72 -5.43 12.62 -20.73
N GLU A 73 -6.12 11.67 -21.35
CA GLU A 73 -7.30 11.00 -20.78
C GLU A 73 -6.93 10.19 -19.54
N PHE A 74 -5.80 9.46 -19.57
CA PHE A 74 -5.30 8.74 -18.40
C PHE A 74 -5.02 9.69 -17.23
N TYR A 75 -4.36 10.83 -17.49
CA TYR A 75 -4.07 11.80 -16.43
C TYR A 75 -5.33 12.41 -15.82
N ARG A 76 -6.32 12.77 -16.63
CA ARG A 76 -7.62 13.27 -16.14
C ARG A 76 -8.35 12.22 -15.30
N ASP A 77 -8.31 10.96 -15.73
CA ASP A 77 -8.93 9.85 -15.01
C ASP A 77 -8.21 9.56 -13.67
N ALA A 78 -6.88 9.67 -13.65
CA ALA A 78 -6.09 9.58 -12.44
C ALA A 78 -6.37 10.75 -11.50
N GLU A 79 -6.41 11.98 -11.98
CA GLU A 79 -6.72 13.17 -11.17
C GLU A 79 -8.05 13.02 -10.44
N GLU A 80 -9.11 12.65 -11.17
CA GLU A 80 -10.41 12.38 -10.56
C GLU A 80 -10.38 11.15 -9.63
N GLY A 81 -9.56 10.15 -9.95
CA GLY A 81 -9.33 8.97 -9.12
C GLY A 81 -8.71 9.33 -7.76
N PHE A 82 -7.71 10.22 -7.74
CA PHE A 82 -7.07 10.69 -6.51
C PHE A 82 -8.06 11.46 -5.65
N ARG A 83 -8.88 12.30 -6.27
CA ARG A 83 -9.92 13.09 -5.60
C ARG A 83 -10.98 12.23 -4.92
N ARG A 84 -11.40 11.14 -5.56
CA ARG A 84 -12.42 10.21 -5.04
C ARG A 84 -11.88 9.17 -4.06
N ALA A 85 -10.56 8.97 -3.99
CA ALA A 85 -10.01 7.87 -3.21
C ALA A 85 -10.14 8.11 -1.69
N PRO A 86 -10.64 7.11 -0.92
CA PRO A 86 -10.61 7.21 0.54
C PRO A 86 -9.18 7.05 1.08
N MET A 87 -8.33 6.26 0.40
CA MET A 87 -6.93 6.08 0.77
C MET A 87 -6.07 7.20 0.17
N ALA A 88 -5.22 7.83 0.99
CA ALA A 88 -4.22 8.78 0.49
C ALA A 88 -3.26 8.08 -0.48
N VAL A 89 -2.73 8.79 -1.46
CA VAL A 89 -1.77 8.22 -2.40
C VAL A 89 -0.34 8.46 -1.89
N ARG A 90 0.48 7.42 -1.96
CA ARG A 90 1.93 7.49 -1.82
C ARG A 90 2.55 6.34 -2.61
N VAL A 91 3.36 6.64 -3.60
CA VAL A 91 4.01 5.64 -4.44
C VAL A 91 5.49 5.97 -4.53
N SER A 92 6.36 5.02 -4.22
CA SER A 92 7.81 5.22 -4.30
C SER A 92 8.28 5.25 -5.77
N PRO A 93 9.37 5.95 -6.09
CA PRO A 93 10.00 5.89 -7.41
C PRO A 93 10.22 4.46 -7.93
N TYR A 94 10.64 3.55 -7.05
CA TYR A 94 10.82 2.14 -7.38
C TYR A 94 9.52 1.50 -7.88
N ALA A 95 8.41 1.69 -7.16
CA ALA A 95 7.12 1.14 -7.58
C ALA A 95 6.62 1.79 -8.88
N ILE A 96 6.82 3.10 -9.06
CA ILE A 96 6.51 3.82 -10.32
C ILE A 96 7.29 3.23 -11.51
N ALA A 97 8.58 2.94 -11.31
CA ALA A 97 9.46 2.40 -12.35
C ALA A 97 9.17 0.92 -12.69
N LEU A 98 8.39 0.21 -11.87
CA LEU A 98 7.98 -1.16 -12.18
C LEU A 98 6.72 -1.25 -13.04
N ILE A 99 5.90 -0.19 -13.06
CA ILE A 99 4.65 -0.13 -13.82
C ILE A 99 4.95 -0.23 -15.31
N ASP A 100 4.21 -1.08 -16.02
CA ASP A 100 4.18 -1.03 -17.48
C ASP A 100 3.32 0.15 -17.95
N TRP A 101 3.99 1.23 -18.34
CA TRP A 101 3.32 2.44 -18.82
C TRP A 101 2.85 2.35 -20.27
N ASN A 102 3.09 1.25 -20.99
CA ASN A 102 2.47 1.00 -22.30
C ASN A 102 1.03 0.48 -22.18
N ASP A 103 0.71 -0.22 -21.07
CA ASP A 103 -0.65 -0.59 -20.68
C ASP A 103 -0.90 -0.22 -19.21
N PRO A 104 -0.97 1.08 -18.90
CA PRO A 104 -1.08 1.52 -17.52
C PRO A 104 -2.45 1.15 -16.94
N VAL A 105 -3.49 0.96 -17.75
CA VAL A 105 -4.84 0.58 -17.28
C VAL A 105 -4.89 -0.91 -16.89
N GLY A 106 -4.19 -1.78 -17.63
CA GLY A 106 -4.05 -3.20 -17.33
C GLY A 106 -3.00 -3.52 -16.26
N ASP A 107 -1.97 -2.67 -16.10
CA ASP A 107 -0.82 -2.97 -15.25
C ASP A 107 -1.21 -3.27 -13.79
N PRO A 108 -0.79 -4.41 -13.22
CA PRO A 108 -1.19 -4.85 -11.88
C PRO A 108 -0.52 -4.06 -10.76
N ILE A 109 0.62 -3.41 -10.98
CA ILE A 109 1.31 -2.62 -9.95
C ILE A 109 0.63 -1.27 -9.79
N ARG A 110 0.37 -0.56 -10.89
CA ARG A 110 -0.39 0.69 -10.92
C ARG A 110 -1.76 0.49 -10.28
N ARG A 111 -2.41 -0.64 -10.56
CA ARG A 111 -3.70 -1.04 -9.98
C ARG A 111 -3.74 -1.04 -8.46
N GLN A 112 -2.60 -1.36 -7.83
CA GLN A 112 -2.47 -1.45 -6.38
C GLN A 112 -2.27 -0.08 -5.72
N PHE A 113 -1.75 0.92 -6.42
CA PHE A 113 -1.29 2.18 -5.81
C PHE A 113 -1.93 3.44 -6.37
N ILE A 114 -2.24 3.46 -7.67
CA ILE A 114 -2.73 4.65 -8.38
C ILE A 114 -4.22 4.46 -8.71
N PRO A 115 -5.13 5.23 -8.09
CA PRO A 115 -6.55 5.14 -8.37
C PRO A 115 -6.88 5.78 -9.72
N LEU A 116 -7.84 5.18 -10.43
CA LEU A 116 -8.43 5.71 -11.66
C LEU A 116 -9.94 5.79 -11.46
N ALA A 117 -10.56 6.93 -11.76
CA ALA A 117 -11.99 7.13 -11.53
C ALA A 117 -12.86 6.17 -12.35
N SER A 118 -12.43 5.83 -13.58
CA SER A 118 -13.08 4.86 -14.47
C SER A 118 -13.17 3.45 -13.88
N THR A 119 -12.32 3.13 -12.91
CA THR A 119 -12.27 1.81 -12.24
C THR A 119 -13.01 1.78 -10.91
N SER A 120 -13.56 2.91 -10.47
CA SER A 120 -14.31 2.99 -9.22
C SER A 120 -15.69 2.35 -9.36
N LEU A 121 -16.05 1.52 -8.39
CA LEU A 121 -17.37 0.92 -8.27
C LEU A 121 -18.12 1.57 -7.11
N PRO A 122 -19.48 1.55 -7.10
CA PRO A 122 -20.25 1.96 -5.94
C PRO A 122 -19.86 1.15 -4.70
N ASP A 123 -19.89 1.80 -3.56
CA ASP A 123 -19.61 1.14 -2.28
C ASP A 123 -20.63 0.04 -2.00
N HIS A 124 -20.13 -1.06 -1.43
CA HIS A 124 -21.01 -2.13 -0.94
C HIS A 124 -21.86 -1.60 0.23
N PRO A 125 -23.15 -1.98 0.37
CA PRO A 125 -24.03 -1.47 1.45
C PRO A 125 -23.57 -1.77 2.89
N ARG A 126 -22.57 -2.65 3.06
CA ARG A 126 -21.96 -3.01 4.35
C ARG A 126 -20.53 -2.47 4.51
N LEU A 127 -20.08 -1.61 3.59
CA LEU A 127 -18.77 -1.00 3.67
C LEU A 127 -18.70 -0.12 4.92
N THR A 128 -17.66 -0.33 5.71
CA THR A 128 -17.25 0.58 6.78
C THR A 128 -15.75 0.81 6.65
N LEU A 129 -15.30 1.99 7.06
CA LEU A 129 -13.88 2.36 7.01
C LEU A 129 -13.05 1.50 7.96
N ASP A 130 -13.55 1.22 9.16
CA ASP A 130 -12.97 0.27 10.11
C ASP A 130 -13.68 -1.08 10.01
N SER A 131 -13.50 -1.74 8.86
CA SER A 131 -14.14 -3.04 8.56
C SER A 131 -13.71 -4.18 9.49
N LEU A 132 -12.61 -3.96 10.23
CA LEU A 132 -12.05 -4.92 11.15
C LEU A 132 -12.26 -4.49 12.60
N HIS A 133 -13.16 -3.55 12.94
CA HIS A 133 -13.43 -3.07 14.31
C HIS A 133 -12.18 -2.86 15.19
N GLU A 134 -11.08 -2.38 14.60
CA GLU A 134 -9.82 -2.22 15.32
C GLU A 134 -9.89 -1.11 16.35
N GLN A 135 -10.71 -0.07 16.13
CA GLN A 135 -10.92 0.99 17.10
C GLN A 135 -11.77 0.55 18.28
N GLU A 136 -12.79 -0.27 18.04
CA GLU A 136 -13.66 -0.79 19.11
C GLU A 136 -12.91 -1.76 20.02
N ASP A 137 -12.05 -2.61 19.44
CA ASP A 137 -11.19 -3.52 20.18
C ASP A 137 -9.89 -2.87 20.67
N SER A 138 -9.85 -1.54 20.78
CA SER A 138 -8.70 -0.78 21.26
C SER A 138 -8.88 -0.34 22.72
N PRO A 139 -8.35 -1.10 23.71
CA PRO A 139 -8.47 -0.74 25.13
C PRO A 139 -7.74 0.57 25.46
N VAL A 140 -6.66 0.87 24.74
CA VAL A 140 -5.92 2.13 24.79
C VAL A 140 -5.40 2.47 23.39
N PRO A 141 -5.22 3.76 23.04
CA PRO A 141 -4.76 4.16 21.72
C PRO A 141 -3.48 3.43 21.30
N GLY A 142 -3.45 2.94 20.05
CA GLY A 142 -2.26 2.27 19.48
C GLY A 142 -2.11 0.79 19.83
N LEU A 143 -3.04 0.23 20.60
CA LEU A 143 -3.11 -1.20 20.90
C LEU A 143 -4.49 -1.73 20.53
N VAL A 144 -4.53 -2.79 19.73
CA VAL A 144 -5.75 -3.55 19.41
C VAL A 144 -5.65 -4.90 20.11
N HIS A 145 -6.62 -5.26 20.95
CA HIS A 145 -6.62 -6.51 21.71
C HIS A 145 -7.98 -7.24 21.61
N ARG A 146 -8.23 -7.82 20.43
CA ARG A 146 -9.42 -8.64 20.15
C ARG A 146 -9.33 -10.05 20.72
N TYR A 147 -8.16 -10.67 20.61
CA TYR A 147 -7.97 -12.09 20.89
C TYR A 147 -7.34 -12.26 22.26
N VAL A 148 -7.78 -13.29 22.99
CA VAL A 148 -7.39 -13.55 24.39
C VAL A 148 -5.88 -13.61 24.61
N ASP A 149 -5.12 -14.10 23.63
CA ASP A 149 -3.69 -14.40 23.76
C ASP A 149 -2.80 -13.57 22.81
N LYS A 150 -3.35 -12.58 22.09
CA LYS A 150 -2.61 -11.80 21.08
C LYS A 150 -3.10 -10.36 21.00
N ALA A 151 -2.18 -9.42 21.18
CA ALA A 151 -2.41 -8.01 20.93
C ALA A 151 -1.61 -7.50 19.72
N LEU A 152 -2.13 -6.48 19.04
CA LEU A 152 -1.51 -5.81 17.91
C LEU A 152 -1.14 -4.38 18.29
N PHE A 153 0.16 -4.06 18.24
CA PHE A 153 0.68 -2.72 18.40
C PHE A 153 0.68 -1.99 17.05
N LEU A 154 0.25 -0.73 17.05
CA LEU A 154 0.19 0.13 15.87
C LEU A 154 1.21 1.29 15.99
N PRO A 155 2.52 1.03 15.82
CA PRO A 155 3.57 2.00 16.12
C PRO A 155 3.71 3.13 15.10
N LEU A 156 3.30 2.87 13.86
CA LEU A 156 3.48 3.78 12.73
C LEU A 156 2.17 3.89 11.96
N ASN A 157 1.87 5.10 11.49
CA ASN A 157 0.74 5.39 10.60
C ASN A 157 1.20 5.77 9.18
N VAL A 158 2.44 5.41 8.84
CA VAL A 158 3.08 5.69 7.55
C VAL A 158 3.69 4.41 6.99
N CYS A 159 3.61 4.28 5.67
CA CYS A 159 4.19 3.19 4.89
C CYS A 159 4.99 3.81 3.73
N PRO A 160 6.01 3.11 3.18
CA PRO A 160 6.74 3.58 2.01
C PRO A 160 5.85 3.76 0.77
N VAL A 161 4.81 2.93 0.65
CA VAL A 161 3.76 3.01 -0.37
C VAL A 161 2.39 2.80 0.27
N TYR A 162 1.35 3.39 -0.31
CA TYR A 162 -0.03 3.28 0.14
C TYR A 162 -0.84 2.44 -0.84
N CYS A 163 -1.16 1.22 -0.41
CA CYS A 163 -2.00 0.30 -1.17
C CYS A 163 -3.44 0.80 -1.20
N ARG A 164 -4.06 0.83 -2.37
CA ARG A 164 -5.50 1.11 -2.56
C ARG A 164 -6.41 0.15 -1.80
N PHE A 165 -5.92 -1.06 -1.52
CA PHE A 165 -6.63 -2.11 -0.77
C PHE A 165 -6.26 -2.12 0.72
N CYS A 166 -5.65 -1.04 1.26
CA CYS A 166 -5.31 -0.95 2.67
C CYS A 166 -6.57 -1.02 3.55
N THR A 167 -6.65 -2.03 4.42
CA THR A 167 -7.75 -2.18 5.41
C THR A 167 -7.72 -1.09 6.48
N ARG A 168 -6.60 -0.36 6.61
CA ARG A 168 -6.42 0.78 7.50
C ARG A 168 -6.43 2.11 6.77
N SER A 169 -7.14 2.21 5.65
CA SER A 169 -7.29 3.47 4.92
C SER A 169 -7.92 4.57 5.76
N TYR A 170 -8.58 4.23 6.85
CA TYR A 170 -9.12 5.16 7.84
C TYR A 170 -8.07 5.79 8.78
N ALA A 171 -6.83 5.28 8.83
CA ALA A 171 -5.80 5.72 9.79
C ALA A 171 -4.42 6.00 9.17
N ILE A 172 -4.14 5.46 7.98
CA ILE A 172 -2.82 5.57 7.34
C ILE A 172 -2.76 6.79 6.41
N GLY A 173 -1.68 7.56 6.54
CA GLY A 173 -1.42 8.73 5.71
C GLY A 173 -2.11 10.01 6.17
N PRO A 174 -2.04 11.09 5.36
CA PRO A 174 -2.80 12.32 5.60
C PRO A 174 -4.28 12.14 5.27
N ASP A 175 -5.09 13.11 5.68
CA ASP A 175 -6.51 13.23 5.32
C ASP A 175 -6.67 13.29 3.80
N THR A 176 -7.79 12.74 3.32
CA THR A 176 -8.23 12.90 1.93
C THR A 176 -9.52 13.72 1.90
N GLU A 177 -9.97 14.14 0.72
CA GLU A 177 -11.22 14.89 0.60
C GLU A 177 -12.45 14.16 1.15
N ASN A 178 -12.40 12.83 1.23
CA ASN A 178 -13.53 12.00 1.63
C ASN A 178 -13.36 11.37 3.01
N VAL A 179 -12.16 11.42 3.61
CA VAL A 179 -11.85 10.69 4.84
C VAL A 179 -10.85 11.46 5.71
N ASP A 180 -11.32 11.93 6.86
CA ASP A 180 -10.49 12.38 7.97
C ASP A 180 -9.85 11.15 8.66
N LYS A 181 -8.52 11.12 8.74
CA LYS A 181 -7.78 9.99 9.32
C LYS A 181 -7.81 10.03 10.83
N VAL A 182 -8.08 8.87 11.42
CA VAL A 182 -7.99 8.73 12.87
C VAL A 182 -6.52 8.73 13.30
N SER A 183 -6.25 9.39 14.42
CA SER A 183 -4.90 9.42 14.98
C SER A 183 -4.63 8.14 15.78
N LEU A 184 -3.64 7.38 15.34
CA LEU A 184 -3.05 6.30 16.15
C LEU A 184 -2.18 6.85 17.29
N ALA A 185 -1.67 5.99 18.16
CA ALA A 185 -0.79 6.40 19.27
C ALA A 185 0.46 7.12 18.77
N LYS A 186 0.78 8.24 19.41
CA LYS A 186 1.86 9.15 19.03
C LYS A 186 2.74 9.57 20.19
N THR A 187 2.33 9.30 21.44
CA THR A 187 2.99 9.83 22.63
C THR A 187 3.61 8.73 23.50
N PRO A 188 4.73 9.02 24.19
CA PRO A 188 5.30 8.09 25.17
C PRO A 188 4.30 7.65 26.24
N LYS A 189 3.39 8.55 26.65
CA LYS A 189 2.32 8.23 27.59
C LYS A 189 1.40 7.13 27.07
N GLN A 190 0.90 7.25 25.83
CA GLN A 190 0.05 6.23 25.22
C GLN A 190 0.76 4.87 25.13
N TRP A 191 2.07 4.87 24.85
CA TRP A 191 2.85 3.63 24.87
C TRP A 191 2.99 3.05 26.27
N HIS A 192 3.17 3.89 27.30
CA HIS A 192 3.17 3.44 28.68
C HIS A 192 1.83 2.80 29.07
N ASP A 193 0.72 3.44 28.71
CA ASP A 193 -0.63 2.91 28.93
C ASP A 193 -0.82 1.55 28.22
N ALA A 194 -0.32 1.40 26.98
CA ALA A 194 -0.36 0.14 26.23
C ALA A 194 0.47 -0.97 26.87
N PHE A 195 1.69 -0.68 27.34
CA PHE A 195 2.51 -1.67 28.03
C PHE A 195 1.94 -2.04 29.40
N HIS A 196 1.38 -1.08 30.15
CA HIS A 196 0.72 -1.35 31.43
C HIS A 196 -0.54 -2.21 31.25
N TYR A 197 -1.27 -2.06 30.14
CA TYR A 197 -2.46 -2.87 29.90
C TYR A 197 -2.14 -4.36 29.64
N ILE A 198 -0.98 -4.67 29.04
CA ILE A 198 -0.59 -6.07 28.73
C ILE A 198 0.27 -6.74 29.81
N SER A 199 0.71 -5.99 30.82
CA SER A 199 1.55 -6.48 31.94
C SER A 199 0.71 -7.04 33.07
#